data_AF-A0ABD0MX18-F1
#
_entry.id   AF-A0ABD0MX18-F1
#
_cell.length_a   1.000
_cell.length_b   1.000
_cell.length_c   1.000
_cell.angle_alpha   90.00
_cell.angle_beta   90.00
_cell.angle_gamma   90.00
#
_symmetry.space_group_name_H-M   'P 1'
#
loop_
_entity.id
_entity.type
_entity.pdbx_description
1 polymer ?
#
loop_
_entity_poly.entity_id
_entity_poly.type
_entity_poly.pdbx_seq_one_letter_code
_entity_poly.pdbx_strand_id
1 'polypeptide(L)' 'RTCKVWNLVTGQEIMSLGGHPNNVVSVRYSSSLVFTVSTSYIKVWDIRDSAKCIRTLT' A
#
# COMPACT_ATOMS: atom_id res chain seq x y z
N ARG A 1 -5.60 -8.48 5.08
CA ARG A 1 -5.90 -7.08 5.49
C ARG A 1 -5.59 -6.13 4.33
N THR A 2 -6.35 -5.05 4.14
CA THR A 2 -6.23 -4.12 3.01
C THR A 2 -5.81 -2.72 3.47
N CYS A 3 -5.08 -2.00 2.62
CA CYS A 3 -4.87 -0.55 2.76
C CYS A 3 -5.50 0.16 1.58
N LYS A 4 -6.09 1.33 1.78
CA LYS A 4 -6.71 2.12 0.71
C LYS A 4 -6.04 3.47 0.60
N VAL A 5 -5.88 3.96 -0.62
CA VAL A 5 -5.41 5.31 -0.90
C VAL A 5 -6.59 6.13 -1.42
N TRP A 6 -6.73 7.34 -0.89
CA TRP A 6 -7.86 8.20 -1.12
C TRP A 6 -7.40 9.54 -1.69
N ASN A 7 -8.18 10.08 -2.61
CA ASN A 7 -8.03 11.45 -3.06
C ASN A 7 -8.63 12.37 -1.99
N LEU A 8 -7.80 13.24 -1.40
CA LEU A 8 -8.26 14.14 -0.34
C LEU A 8 -9.15 15.28 -0.85
N VAL A 9 -9.08 15.61 -2.15
CA VAL A 9 -9.89 16.68 -2.76
C VAL A 9 -11.30 16.16 -3.10
N THR A 10 -11.39 14.98 -3.71
CA THR A 10 -12.69 14.41 -4.14
C THR A 10 -13.30 13.45 -3.10
N GLY A 11 -12.51 13.01 -2.12
CA GLY A 11 -12.90 11.98 -1.16
C GLY A 11 -13.03 10.58 -1.78
N GLN A 12 -12.66 10.40 -3.04
CA GLN A 12 -12.81 9.12 -3.73
C GLN A 12 -11.61 8.19 -3.46
N GLU A 13 -11.91 6.90 -3.37
CA GLU A 13 -10.88 5.86 -3.33
C GLU A 13 -10.14 5.85 -4.68
N ILE A 14 -8.82 6.05 -4.63
CA ILE A 14 -7.95 5.95 -5.80
C ILE A 14 -7.61 4.48 -6.05
N MET A 15 -7.33 3.74 -4.98
CA MET A 15 -6.78 2.38 -5.09
C MET A 15 -6.84 1.60 -3.78
N SER A 16 -6.87 0.27 -3.91
CA SER A 16 -6.87 -0.69 -2.82
C SER A 16 -5.64 -1.62 -2.88
N LEU A 17 -4.77 -1.50 -1.88
CA LEU A 17 -3.55 -2.29 -1.69
C LEU A 17 -3.89 -3.56 -0.88
N GLY A 18 -4.30 -4.61 -1.59
CA GLY A 18 -4.68 -5.90 -1.02
C GLY A 18 -3.53 -6.90 -0.87
N GLY A 19 -3.84 -8.08 -0.32
CA GLY A 19 -2.93 -9.23 -0.35
C GLY A 19 -1.95 -9.34 0.82
N HIS A 20 -2.13 -8.58 1.90
CA HIS A 20 -1.44 -8.87 3.16
C HIS A 20 -2.12 -10.04 3.89
N PRO A 21 -1.37 -11.07 4.32
CA PRO A 21 -1.93 -12.21 5.05
C PRO A 21 -2.41 -11.79 6.44
N ASN A 22 -1.70 -10.83 7.03
CA ASN A 22 -1.90 -10.35 8.39
C ASN A 22 -2.29 -8.87 8.40
N ASN A 23 -2.53 -8.41 9.61
CA ASN A 23 -2.79 -7.01 9.89
C ASN A 23 -1.54 -6.14 9.58
N VAL A 24 -1.63 -5.27 8.56
CA VAL A 24 -0.74 -4.13 8.23
C VAL A 24 -0.57 -3.15 9.40
N VAL A 25 0.41 -3.38 10.24
CA VAL A 25 0.67 -2.59 11.46
C VAL A 25 1.17 -1.18 11.17
N SER A 26 1.77 -0.95 10.00
CA SER A 26 2.34 0.35 9.65
C SER A 26 2.32 0.60 8.15
N VAL A 27 2.23 1.87 7.77
CA VAL A 27 2.30 2.33 6.38
C VAL A 27 3.27 3.51 6.33
N ARG A 28 4.17 3.50 5.37
CA ARG A 28 5.09 4.61 5.11
C ARG A 28 5.03 5.01 3.65
N TYR A 29 4.94 6.31 3.43
CA TYR A 29 4.96 6.90 2.10
C TYR A 29 6.33 7.52 1.82
N SER A 30 6.82 7.33 0.60
CA SER A 30 7.90 8.07 -0.03
C SER A 30 7.39 8.61 -1.37
N SER A 31 8.02 9.62 -1.95
CA SER A 31 7.53 10.43 -3.08
C SER A 31 6.83 9.68 -4.24
N SER A 32 7.11 8.38 -4.42
CA SER A 32 6.44 7.52 -5.38
C SER A 32 6.19 6.09 -4.92
N LEU A 33 6.68 5.75 -3.72
CA LEU A 33 6.66 4.39 -3.22
C LEU A 33 5.90 4.35 -1.91
N VAL A 34 4.98 3.40 -1.80
CA VAL A 34 4.27 3.11 -0.57
C VAL A 34 4.76 1.80 0.00
N PHE A 35 5.12 1.82 1.27
CA PHE A 35 5.53 0.67 2.04
C PHE A 35 4.41 0.33 2.99
N THR A 36 3.95 -0.91 2.93
CA THR A 36 2.93 -1.43 3.84
C THR A 36 3.55 -2.60 4.61
N VAL A 37 3.57 -2.48 5.92
CA VAL A 37 4.28 -3.41 6.81
C VAL A 37 3.26 -4.19 7.60
N SER A 38 3.31 -5.51 7.49
CA SER A 38 2.61 -6.45 8.37
C SER A 38 3.63 -7.16 9.27
N THR A 39 3.15 -7.97 10.21
CA THR A 39 4.01 -8.77 11.10
C THR A 39 4.88 -9.77 10.35
N SER A 40 4.47 -10.19 9.15
CA SER A 40 5.14 -11.26 8.39
C SER A 40 5.80 -10.74 7.12
N TYR A 41 5.22 -9.74 6.47
CA TYR A 41 5.67 -9.26 5.16
C TYR A 41 5.66 -7.74 5.07
N ILE A 42 6.58 -7.20 4.28
CA ILE A 42 6.57 -5.81 3.83
C ILE A 42 6.27 -5.81 2.33
N LYS A 43 5.19 -5.13 1.91
CA LYS A 43 4.89 -4.92 0.50
C LYS A 43 5.23 -3.50 0.08
N VAL A 44 5.89 -3.39 -1.07
CA VAL A 44 6.29 -2.15 -1.72
C VAL A 44 5.42 -1.96 -2.96
N TRP A 45 4.82 -0.78 -3.06
CA TRP A 45 3.85 -0.41 -4.09
C TRP A 45 4.35 0.82 -4.84
N ASP A 46 4.27 0.80 -6.17
CA ASP A 46 4.47 1.99 -7.00
C ASP A 46 3.12 2.69 -7.22
N ILE A 47 2.95 3.87 -6.65
CA ILE A 47 1.70 4.62 -6.80
C ILE A 47 1.65 5.49 -8.06
N ARG A 48 2.74 5.58 -8.83
CA ARG A 48 2.75 6.27 -10.14
C ARG A 48 2.02 5.46 -11.20
N ASP A 49 2.05 4.13 -11.08
CA ASP A 49 1.51 3.19 -12.06
C ASP A 49 0.50 2.24 -11.41
N SER A 50 -0.70 2.76 -11.10
CA SER A 50 -1.86 1.98 -10.65
C SER A 50 -1.69 1.16 -9.35
N ALA A 51 -0.73 1.50 -8.47
CA ALA A 51 -0.38 0.70 -7.28
C ALA A 51 -0.05 -0.75 -7.59
N LYS A 52 0.84 -0.95 -8.55
CA LYS A 52 1.42 -2.26 -8.74
C LYS A 52 2.29 -2.63 -7.53
N CYS A 53 2.05 -3.82 -6.97
CA CYS A 53 2.96 -4.41 -5.99
C CYS A 53 4.28 -4.74 -6.70
N ILE A 54 5.33 -3.96 -6.45
CA ILE A 54 6.64 -4.14 -7.07
C ILE A 54 7.38 -5.28 -6.40
N ARG A 55 7.29 -5.34 -5.06
CA ARG A 55 8.08 -6.27 -4.26
C ARG A 55 7.37 -6.64 -2.96
N THR A 56 7.51 -7.91 -2.58
CA THR A 56 7.16 -8.40 -1.24
C THR A 56 8.45 -8.86 -0.59
N LEU A 57 8.75 -8.30 0.58
CA LEU A 57 9.88 -8.68 1.42
C LEU A 57 9.36 -9.58 2.55
N THR A 58 10.07 -10.66 2.81
CA THR A 58 9.76 -11.70 3.80
C THR A 58 10.93 -11.86 4.76
#